data_AF-A0A1F2RB29-F1
#
_entry.id   AF-A0A1F2RB29-F1
#
_cell.length_a   1.000
_cell.length_b   1.000
_cell.length_c   1.000
_cell.angle_alpha   90.00
_cell.angle_beta   90.00
_cell.angle_gamma   90.00
#
_symmetry.space_group_name_H-M   'P 1'
#
loop_
_entity.id
_entity.type
_entity.pdbx_description
1 polymer ?
#
loop_
_entity_poly.entity_id
_entity_poly.type
_entity_poly.pdbx_seq_one_letter_code
_entity_poly.pdbx_strand_id
1 'polypeptide(L)'
;YHPVMLTKVLVYGYCVGVFSSRRIQRRLLEDIPFRVLAAGNEPDFRTIADFRKTHLTALQGFFEQVLQMARELGAARVGRVALDGSKVKANASKHKAMSYQRMGEKQRQLRDEVTQLLAQAEAADAADDAEYGADRRGDELPAELQRRESRLTRIRAAKRALEARAKDEAAATGKPVESAKPDANAQYNFTDPESRIMKGPDGFVQAYNVQVAVDEQQLIVGQAVTQETNDKKQLIPMITIIAAQSGITPTQLLADAGYCSDANLAAIADTTIDPYISTRKQKHGERPGRPGPCPRGPLPKTATRVDRMSRKLHTKAGAAVYAARKAIVEPVIGQIKQARGFRQFLLRGIEKVQGEWSLVCTTHNILKLYRLYG
;
A
#
# COMPACT_ATOMS: atom_id res chain seq x y z
N TYR A 1 -16.90 5.67 -25.17
CA TYR A 1 -16.69 4.22 -25.28
C TYR A 1 -17.57 3.48 -24.28
N HIS A 2 -18.06 2.28 -24.63
CA HIS A 2 -18.93 1.50 -23.76
C HIS A 2 -18.19 1.04 -22.47
N PRO A 3 -18.73 1.23 -21.26
CA PRO A 3 -18.05 0.92 -20.00
C PRO A 3 -17.61 -0.54 -19.89
N VAL A 4 -18.45 -1.48 -20.30
CA VAL A 4 -18.15 -2.93 -20.27
C VAL A 4 -16.92 -3.26 -21.11
N MET A 5 -16.74 -2.61 -22.25
CA MET A 5 -15.58 -2.83 -23.12
C MET A 5 -14.30 -2.34 -22.43
N LEU A 6 -14.32 -1.12 -21.88
CA LEU A 6 -13.16 -0.58 -21.16
C LEU A 6 -12.80 -1.42 -19.93
N THR A 7 -13.80 -1.93 -19.19
CA THR A 7 -13.58 -2.86 -18.08
C THR A 7 -12.92 -4.16 -18.55
N LYS A 8 -13.41 -4.78 -19.64
CA LYS A 8 -12.81 -6.00 -20.20
C LYS A 8 -11.35 -5.80 -20.59
N VAL A 9 -11.06 -4.74 -21.33
CA VAL A 9 -9.70 -4.39 -21.76
C VAL A 9 -8.79 -4.12 -20.56
N LEU A 10 -9.28 -3.40 -19.55
CA LEU A 10 -8.52 -3.08 -18.34
C LEU A 10 -8.22 -4.34 -17.52
N VAL A 11 -9.23 -5.16 -17.23
CA VAL A 11 -9.08 -6.41 -16.47
C VAL A 11 -8.15 -7.37 -17.21
N TYR A 12 -8.33 -7.56 -18.51
CA TYR A 12 -7.44 -8.41 -19.32
C TYR A 12 -5.99 -7.90 -19.29
N GLY A 13 -5.78 -6.58 -19.44
CA GLY A 13 -4.48 -5.95 -19.29
C GLY A 13 -3.80 -6.31 -17.97
N TYR A 14 -4.53 -6.25 -16.85
CA TYR A 14 -4.00 -6.61 -15.54
C TYR A 14 -3.74 -8.12 -15.39
N CYS A 15 -4.53 -8.97 -16.04
CA CYS A 15 -4.30 -10.42 -16.08
C CYS A 15 -2.97 -10.76 -16.77
N VAL A 16 -2.64 -10.08 -17.88
CA VAL A 16 -1.41 -10.32 -18.67
C VAL A 16 -0.21 -9.46 -18.23
N GLY A 17 -0.32 -8.69 -17.14
CA GLY A 17 0.78 -7.87 -16.61
C GLY A 17 1.02 -6.55 -17.35
N VAL A 18 0.02 -6.05 -18.08
CA VAL A 18 0.03 -4.77 -18.79
C VAL A 18 -0.84 -3.75 -18.04
N PHE A 19 -0.24 -3.03 -17.09
CA PHE A 19 -0.94 -2.09 -16.20
C PHE A 19 -0.99 -0.64 -16.72
N SER A 20 0.00 -0.24 -17.54
CA SER A 20 0.13 1.12 -18.04
C SER A 20 -0.88 1.40 -19.14
N SER A 21 -1.69 2.44 -19.00
CA SER A 21 -2.68 2.85 -20.00
C SER A 21 -2.07 3.09 -21.38
N ARG A 22 -0.82 3.57 -21.45
CA ARG A 22 -0.09 3.74 -22.72
C ARG A 22 0.30 2.40 -23.34
N ARG A 23 0.67 1.41 -22.51
CA ARG A 23 0.97 0.05 -22.99
C ARG A 23 -0.31 -0.67 -23.41
N ILE A 24 -1.43 -0.45 -22.70
CA ILE A 24 -2.75 -0.97 -23.10
C ILE A 24 -3.16 -0.38 -24.46
N GLN A 25 -3.06 0.94 -24.65
CA GLN A 25 -3.31 1.57 -25.96
C GLN A 25 -2.47 0.94 -27.07
N ARG A 26 -1.17 0.75 -26.83
CA ARG A 26 -0.30 0.09 -27.81
C ARG A 26 -0.76 -1.34 -28.13
N ARG A 27 -1.15 -2.11 -27.11
CA ARG A 27 -1.67 -3.48 -27.27
C ARG A 27 -2.99 -3.54 -28.02
N LEU A 28 -3.83 -2.50 -27.90
CA LEU A 28 -5.06 -2.39 -28.69
C LEU A 28 -4.79 -2.29 -30.20
N LEU A 29 -3.58 -1.92 -30.62
CA LEU A 29 -3.17 -1.89 -32.03
C LEU A 29 -2.45 -3.17 -32.44
N GLU A 30 -1.54 -3.64 -31.59
CA GLU A 30 -0.59 -4.70 -31.94
C GLU A 30 -1.09 -6.12 -31.62
N ASP A 31 -2.07 -6.27 -30.73
CA ASP A 31 -2.38 -7.57 -30.10
C ASP A 31 -3.84 -8.00 -30.32
N ILE A 32 -4.04 -9.19 -30.90
CA ILE A 32 -5.35 -9.69 -31.32
C ILE A 32 -6.36 -9.79 -30.17
N PRO A 33 -6.03 -10.36 -28.99
CA PRO A 33 -6.98 -10.45 -27.88
C PRO A 33 -7.46 -9.08 -27.41
N PHE A 34 -6.59 -8.06 -27.39
CA PHE A 34 -6.98 -6.69 -27.03
C PHE A 34 -7.94 -6.10 -28.08
N ARG A 35 -7.66 -6.30 -29.36
CA ARG A 35 -8.53 -5.85 -30.47
C ARG A 35 -9.91 -6.48 -30.42
N VAL A 36 -9.97 -7.79 -30.15
CA VAL A 36 -11.23 -8.53 -30.00
C VAL A 36 -12.02 -8.03 -28.79
N LEU A 37 -11.38 -7.90 -27.62
CA LEU A 37 -12.03 -7.40 -26.41
C LEU A 37 -12.54 -5.96 -26.58
N ALA A 38 -11.83 -5.15 -27.36
CA ALA A 38 -12.23 -3.79 -27.69
C ALA A 38 -13.25 -3.69 -28.82
N ALA A 39 -13.63 -4.81 -29.46
CA ALA A 39 -14.47 -4.82 -30.66
C ALA A 39 -13.96 -3.86 -31.75
N GLY A 40 -12.64 -3.83 -31.96
CA GLY A 40 -11.98 -2.93 -32.92
C GLY A 40 -11.88 -1.46 -32.50
N ASN A 41 -12.35 -1.09 -31.30
CA ASN A 41 -12.17 0.26 -30.77
C ASN A 41 -10.74 0.49 -30.29
N GLU A 42 -10.26 1.72 -30.43
CA GLU A 42 -8.90 2.12 -30.06
C GLU A 42 -8.90 3.30 -29.07
N PRO A 43 -9.42 3.10 -27.84
CA PRO A 43 -9.40 4.16 -26.83
C PRO A 43 -7.97 4.60 -26.52
N ASP A 44 -7.77 5.92 -26.45
CA ASP A 44 -6.47 6.48 -26.13
C ASP A 44 -6.08 6.26 -24.66
N PHE A 45 -4.80 6.45 -24.33
CA PHE A 45 -4.31 6.23 -22.97
C PHE A 45 -5.00 7.12 -21.94
N ARG A 46 -5.49 8.31 -22.33
CA ARG A 46 -6.19 9.25 -21.43
C ARG A 46 -7.56 8.69 -21.05
N THR A 47 -8.34 8.25 -22.04
CA THR A 47 -9.61 7.56 -21.85
C THR A 47 -9.46 6.37 -20.90
N ILE A 48 -8.46 5.51 -21.11
CA ILE A 48 -8.23 4.34 -20.25
C ILE A 48 -7.82 4.78 -18.83
N ALA A 49 -6.94 5.78 -18.72
CA ALA A 49 -6.47 6.27 -17.43
C ALA A 49 -7.59 6.94 -16.63
N ASP A 50 -8.43 7.74 -17.27
CA ASP A 50 -9.51 8.47 -16.64
C ASP A 50 -10.67 7.54 -16.30
N PHE A 51 -11.01 6.58 -17.17
CA PHE A 51 -11.94 5.51 -16.84
C PHE A 51 -11.53 4.77 -15.55
N ARG A 52 -10.26 4.38 -15.43
CA ARG A 52 -9.75 3.73 -14.22
C ARG A 52 -9.87 4.61 -12.97
N LYS A 53 -9.57 5.91 -13.08
CA LYS A 53 -9.66 6.84 -11.93
C LYS A 53 -11.11 7.07 -11.51
N THR A 54 -11.99 7.29 -12.47
CA THR A 54 -13.41 7.61 -12.23
C THR A 54 -14.15 6.41 -11.64
N HIS A 55 -13.86 5.19 -12.08
CA HIS A 55 -14.57 3.99 -11.65
C HIS A 55 -13.83 3.17 -10.59
N LEU A 56 -12.84 3.75 -9.92
CA LEU A 56 -11.98 3.03 -8.98
C LEU A 56 -12.76 2.37 -7.83
N THR A 57 -13.75 3.07 -7.27
CA THR A 57 -14.63 2.55 -6.22
C THR A 57 -15.47 1.36 -6.71
N ALA A 58 -15.99 1.43 -7.93
CA ALA A 58 -16.73 0.32 -8.53
C ALA A 58 -15.81 -0.88 -8.81
N LEU A 59 -14.57 -0.64 -9.25
CA LEU A 59 -13.55 -1.68 -9.44
C LEU A 59 -13.10 -2.32 -8.11
N GLN A 60 -13.17 -1.58 -7.00
CA GLN A 60 -12.97 -2.17 -5.67
C GLN A 60 -14.11 -3.14 -5.33
N GLY A 61 -15.37 -2.75 -5.53
CA GLY A 61 -16.52 -3.63 -5.32
C GLY A 61 -16.52 -4.87 -6.22
N PHE A 62 -15.89 -4.79 -7.39
CA PHE A 62 -15.70 -5.95 -8.28
C PHE A 62 -14.87 -7.07 -7.62
N PHE A 63 -13.95 -6.76 -6.70
CA PHE A 63 -13.22 -7.77 -5.93
C PHE A 63 -14.16 -8.65 -5.09
N GLU A 64 -15.07 -8.00 -4.37
CA GLU A 64 -16.05 -8.66 -3.49
C GLU A 64 -17.00 -9.55 -4.31
N GLN A 65 -17.44 -9.08 -5.49
CA GLN A 65 -18.26 -9.87 -6.40
C GLN A 65 -17.55 -11.13 -6.91
N VAL A 66 -16.26 -11.02 -7.26
CA VAL A 66 -15.46 -12.20 -7.68
C VAL A 66 -15.29 -13.18 -6.53
N LEU A 67 -15.15 -12.70 -5.29
CA LEU A 67 -15.11 -13.55 -4.11
C LEU A 67 -16.44 -14.23 -3.81
N GLN A 68 -17.56 -13.52 -3.97
CA GLN A 68 -18.88 -14.11 -3.86
C GLN A 68 -19.07 -15.23 -4.88
N MET A 69 -18.70 -15.00 -6.13
CA MET A 69 -18.73 -16.04 -7.17
C MET A 69 -17.82 -17.23 -6.81
N ALA A 70 -16.62 -16.97 -6.29
CA ALA A 70 -15.72 -18.04 -5.84
C ALA A 70 -16.34 -18.89 -4.72
N ARG A 71 -17.16 -18.29 -3.86
CA ARG A 71 -17.89 -19.01 -2.80
C ARG A 71 -19.03 -19.85 -3.37
N GLU A 72 -19.82 -19.29 -4.29
CA GLU A 72 -20.91 -20.00 -4.95
C GLU A 72 -20.40 -21.21 -5.74
N LEU A 73 -19.20 -21.13 -6.31
CA LEU A 73 -18.52 -22.24 -6.99
C LEU A 73 -17.86 -23.25 -6.03
N GLY A 74 -17.88 -23.01 -4.71
CA GLY A 74 -17.23 -23.85 -3.70
C GLY A 74 -15.69 -23.78 -3.71
N ALA A 75 -15.12 -22.78 -4.39
CA ALA A 75 -13.68 -22.60 -4.56
C ALA A 75 -13.02 -22.01 -3.30
N ALA A 76 -13.68 -21.02 -2.69
CA ALA A 76 -13.24 -20.40 -1.45
C ALA A 76 -13.73 -21.21 -0.25
N ARG A 77 -12.84 -21.99 0.37
CA ARG A 77 -13.20 -22.84 1.52
C ARG A 77 -12.93 -22.14 2.85
N VAL A 78 -13.84 -22.37 3.80
CA VAL A 78 -13.63 -21.99 5.20
C VAL A 78 -12.61 -22.94 5.81
N GLY A 79 -11.41 -22.43 6.12
CA GLY A 79 -10.32 -23.28 6.60
C GLY A 79 -9.09 -22.49 6.98
N ARG A 80 -7.96 -22.84 6.34
CA ARG A 80 -6.66 -22.19 6.55
C ARG A 80 -6.51 -20.95 5.68
N VAL A 81 -6.18 -19.84 6.32
CA VAL A 81 -5.82 -18.59 5.64
C VAL A 81 -4.42 -18.18 6.07
N ALA A 82 -3.55 -17.91 5.11
CA ALA A 82 -2.23 -17.36 5.33
C ALA A 82 -2.22 -15.85 5.08
N LEU A 83 -1.74 -15.10 6.07
CA LEU A 83 -1.54 -13.67 6.00
C LEU A 83 -0.08 -13.33 5.72
N ASP A 84 0.14 -12.41 4.79
CA ASP A 84 1.47 -11.86 4.54
C ASP A 84 1.45 -10.40 4.11
N GLY A 85 2.52 -9.71 4.50
CA GLY A 85 2.77 -8.31 4.21
C GLY A 85 3.81 -8.19 3.10
N SER A 86 3.62 -7.23 2.20
CA SER A 86 4.56 -7.00 1.13
C SER A 86 4.74 -5.53 0.82
N LYS A 87 5.97 -5.13 0.49
CA LYS A 87 6.26 -3.74 0.13
C LYS A 87 6.18 -3.58 -1.39
N VAL A 88 5.38 -2.61 -1.86
CA VAL A 88 5.24 -2.27 -3.29
C VAL A 88 5.59 -0.80 -3.47
N LYS A 89 6.41 -0.49 -4.49
CA LYS A 89 6.90 0.88 -4.69
C LYS A 89 5.74 1.85 -4.95
N ALA A 90 5.78 3.02 -4.34
CA ALA A 90 4.82 4.08 -4.62
C ALA A 90 5.16 4.75 -5.97
N ASN A 91 4.22 5.50 -6.55
CA ASN A 91 4.48 6.34 -7.72
C ASN A 91 5.19 7.66 -7.32
N ALA A 92 6.29 7.52 -6.57
CA ALA A 92 7.08 8.62 -6.04
C ALA A 92 8.55 8.20 -5.86
N SER A 93 9.45 9.17 -6.03
CA SER A 93 10.90 8.95 -5.85
C SER A 93 11.33 9.23 -4.42
N LYS A 94 12.23 8.40 -3.89
CA LYS A 94 12.89 8.62 -2.58
C LYS A 94 13.68 9.93 -2.53
N HIS A 95 14.18 10.41 -3.67
CA HIS A 95 14.95 11.66 -3.76
C HIS A 95 14.05 12.92 -3.69
N LYS A 96 12.72 12.74 -3.74
CA LYS A 96 11.73 13.82 -3.54
C LYS A 96 11.13 13.80 -2.13
N ALA A 97 11.63 12.94 -1.24
CA ALA A 97 11.32 12.98 0.18
C ALA A 97 12.25 13.97 0.88
N MET A 98 11.70 14.87 1.69
CA MET A 98 12.46 15.84 2.49
C MET A 98 12.10 15.68 3.97
N SER A 99 13.09 15.74 4.87
CA SER A 99 12.88 15.66 6.31
C SER A 99 12.29 16.97 6.86
N TYR A 100 11.56 16.87 7.98
CA TYR A 100 10.93 18.00 8.65
C TYR A 100 11.92 19.10 9.03
N GLN A 101 13.10 18.74 9.57
CA GLN A 101 14.15 19.72 9.87
C GLN A 101 14.61 20.50 8.62
N ARG A 102 14.93 19.78 7.52
CA ARG A 102 15.32 20.42 6.25
C ARG A 102 14.21 21.24 5.64
N MET A 103 12.94 20.83 5.80
CA MET A 103 11.80 21.65 5.38
C MET A 103 11.71 22.95 6.17
N GLY A 104 11.98 22.92 7.48
CA GLY A 104 12.03 24.12 8.33
C GLY A 104 13.13 25.10 7.91
N GLU A 105 14.34 24.60 7.66
CA GLU A 105 15.48 25.40 7.18
C GLU A 105 15.20 25.98 5.78
N LYS A 106 14.70 25.16 4.85
CA LYS A 106 14.40 25.60 3.48
C LYS A 106 13.21 26.56 3.43
N GLN A 107 12.23 26.43 4.31
CA GLN A 107 11.13 27.39 4.45
C GLN A 107 11.63 28.76 4.91
N ARG A 108 12.57 28.82 5.87
CA ARG A 108 13.20 30.07 6.30
C ARG A 108 13.96 30.71 5.15
N GLN A 109 14.84 29.94 4.52
CA GLN A 109 15.62 30.41 3.38
C GLN A 109 14.74 30.94 2.22
N LEU A 110 13.70 30.21 1.82
CA LEU A 110 12.79 30.66 0.76
C LEU A 110 11.93 31.86 1.19
N ARG A 111 11.61 32.00 2.48
CA ARG A 111 10.91 33.18 2.99
C ARG A 111 11.82 34.40 2.91
N ASP A 112 13.06 34.27 3.35
CA ASP A 112 14.05 35.35 3.34
C ASP A 112 14.39 35.77 1.89
N GLU A 113 14.52 34.81 0.98
CA GLU A 113 14.70 35.07 -0.45
C GLU A 113 13.49 35.77 -1.10
N VAL A 114 12.26 35.38 -0.74
CA VAL A 114 11.04 36.06 -1.23
C VAL A 114 10.95 37.47 -0.66
N THR A 115 11.26 37.66 0.62
CA THR A 115 11.32 38.99 1.23
C THR A 115 12.37 39.88 0.58
N GLN A 116 13.56 39.34 0.28
CA GLN A 116 14.60 40.09 -0.45
C GLN A 116 14.19 40.45 -1.88
N LEU A 117 13.56 39.51 -2.61
CA LEU A 117 13.09 39.77 -3.97
C LEU A 117 11.91 40.75 -4.02
N LEU A 118 11.00 40.70 -3.04
CA LEU A 118 9.92 41.68 -2.91
C LEU A 118 10.48 43.07 -2.54
N ALA A 119 11.48 43.14 -1.64
CA ALA A 119 12.15 44.41 -1.34
C ALA A 119 12.94 44.96 -2.54
N GLN A 120 13.49 44.10 -3.40
CA GLN A 120 14.15 44.49 -4.65
C GLN A 120 13.14 44.95 -5.71
N ALA A 121 11.95 44.33 -5.77
CA ALA A 121 10.87 44.77 -6.63
C ALA A 121 10.29 46.11 -6.17
N GLU A 122 10.03 46.28 -4.87
CA GLU A 122 9.59 47.55 -4.28
C GLU A 122 10.65 48.67 -4.44
N ALA A 123 11.95 48.34 -4.39
CA ALA A 123 13.02 49.30 -4.64
C ALA A 123 13.19 49.66 -6.14
N ALA A 124 12.82 48.75 -7.04
CA ALA A 124 12.78 49.01 -8.48
C ALA A 124 11.53 49.83 -8.86
N ASP A 125 10.37 49.51 -8.28
CA ASP A 125 9.12 50.27 -8.45
C ASP A 125 9.27 51.70 -7.87
N ALA A 126 9.95 51.87 -6.73
CA ALA A 126 10.25 53.18 -6.15
C ALA A 126 11.29 54.01 -6.96
N ALA A 127 12.09 53.37 -7.80
CA ALA A 127 13.00 54.04 -8.73
C ALA A 127 12.30 54.41 -10.04
N ASP A 128 11.37 53.59 -10.52
CA ASP A 128 10.56 53.86 -11.72
C ASP A 128 9.50 54.96 -11.46
N ASP A 129 8.90 55.03 -10.26
CA ASP A 129 7.97 56.09 -9.85
C ASP A 129 8.61 57.48 -9.75
N ALA A 130 9.94 57.56 -9.57
CA ALA A 130 10.68 58.81 -9.50
C ALA A 130 11.00 59.42 -10.89
N GLU A 131 10.85 58.64 -11.98
CA GLU A 131 11.22 59.08 -13.34
C GLU A 131 10.04 59.04 -14.34
N TYR A 132 9.02 58.18 -14.17
CA TYR A 132 7.90 58.05 -15.13
C TYR A 132 6.55 57.76 -14.45
N GLY A 133 5.64 58.74 -14.44
CA GLY A 133 4.37 58.72 -13.67
C GLY A 133 3.39 57.54 -13.85
N ALA A 134 2.43 57.50 -12.92
CA ALA A 134 1.66 56.38 -12.37
C ALA A 134 0.59 55.67 -13.24
N ASP A 135 0.89 55.25 -14.47
CA ASP A 135 -0.11 54.57 -15.33
C ASP A 135 0.33 53.23 -15.95
N ARG A 136 0.88 52.31 -15.14
CA ARG A 136 0.91 50.86 -15.49
C ARG A 136 0.59 49.96 -14.30
N ARG A 137 -0.32 48.99 -14.50
CA ARG A 137 -0.69 47.93 -13.54
C ARG A 137 0.26 46.74 -13.67
N GLY A 138 1.11 46.54 -12.67
CA GLY A 138 2.15 45.51 -12.57
C GLY A 138 1.75 44.30 -11.72
N ASP A 139 0.65 43.63 -12.05
CA ASP A 139 0.06 42.60 -11.18
C ASP A 139 0.57 41.18 -11.47
N GLU A 140 1.73 41.03 -12.13
CA GLU A 140 2.33 39.72 -12.39
C GLU A 140 3.69 39.60 -11.68
N LEU A 141 3.70 38.86 -10.57
CA LEU A 141 4.93 38.41 -9.92
C LEU A 141 5.87 37.80 -10.98
N PRO A 142 7.15 38.21 -11.05
CA PRO A 142 8.14 37.62 -11.92
C PRO A 142 8.06 36.08 -11.89
N ALA A 143 8.21 35.42 -13.03
CA ALA A 143 8.05 33.96 -13.14
C ALA A 143 8.94 33.17 -12.15
N GLU A 144 10.01 33.80 -11.66
CA GLU A 144 10.88 33.27 -10.61
C GLU A 144 10.27 33.37 -9.19
N LEU A 145 9.57 34.46 -8.88
CA LEU A 145 8.81 34.65 -7.64
C LEU A 145 7.60 33.72 -7.56
N GLN A 146 6.83 33.55 -8.64
CA GLN A 146 5.72 32.58 -8.69
C GLN A 146 6.20 31.13 -8.42
N ARG A 147 7.39 30.76 -8.92
CA ARG A 147 8.00 29.45 -8.64
C ARG A 147 8.47 29.31 -7.19
N ARG A 148 8.93 30.39 -6.54
CA ARG A 148 9.36 30.37 -5.14
C ARG A 148 8.17 30.38 -4.17
N GLU A 149 7.13 31.17 -4.43
CA GLU A 149 5.89 31.16 -3.66
C GLU A 149 5.13 29.84 -3.75
N SER A 150 5.02 29.26 -4.95
CA SER A 150 4.43 27.93 -5.15
C SER A 150 5.22 26.82 -4.45
N ARG A 151 6.55 26.96 -4.33
CA ARG A 151 7.39 26.06 -3.52
C ARG A 151 7.17 26.27 -2.02
N LEU A 152 7.07 27.51 -1.57
CA LEU A 152 6.88 27.86 -0.17
C LEU A 152 5.49 27.42 0.35
N THR A 153 4.45 27.57 -0.46
CA THR A 153 3.11 27.00 -0.18
C THR A 153 3.14 25.48 -0.11
N ARG A 154 3.84 24.80 -1.02
CA ARG A 154 4.03 23.33 -0.96
C ARG A 154 4.77 22.87 0.30
N ILE A 155 5.79 23.60 0.75
CA ILE A 155 6.52 23.28 1.99
C ILE A 155 5.64 23.53 3.23
N ARG A 156 4.88 24.63 3.27
CA ARG A 156 3.92 24.91 4.35
C ARG A 156 2.84 23.83 4.43
N ALA A 157 2.29 23.39 3.30
CA ALA A 157 1.32 22.31 3.23
C ALA A 157 1.92 20.97 3.72
N ALA A 158 3.15 20.65 3.31
CA ALA A 158 3.88 19.49 3.79
C ALA A 158 4.08 19.49 5.31
N LYS A 159 4.44 20.66 5.87
CA LYS A 159 4.62 20.86 7.31
C LYS A 159 3.32 20.65 8.08
N ARG A 160 2.22 21.28 7.63
CA ARG A 160 0.88 21.09 8.22
C ARG A 160 0.42 19.63 8.17
N ALA A 161 0.69 18.92 7.08
CA ALA A 161 0.33 17.51 6.96
C ALA A 161 1.13 16.61 7.93
N LEU A 162 2.42 16.91 8.16
CA LEU A 162 3.22 16.20 9.17
C LEU A 162 2.78 16.54 10.60
N GLU A 163 2.44 17.80 10.88
CA GLU A 163 1.91 18.23 12.17
C GLU A 163 0.54 17.59 12.46
N ALA A 164 -0.37 17.52 11.47
CA ALA A 164 -1.64 16.83 11.60
C ALA A 164 -1.46 15.33 11.90
N ARG A 165 -0.54 14.66 11.18
CA ARG A 165 -0.21 13.24 11.44
C ARG A 165 0.35 13.01 12.84
N ALA A 166 1.22 13.90 13.31
CA ALA A 166 1.76 13.81 14.67
C ALA A 166 0.66 13.95 15.72
N LYS A 167 -0.36 14.79 15.46
CA LYS A 167 -1.54 14.94 16.31
C LYS A 167 -2.44 13.72 16.28
N ASP A 168 -2.68 13.13 15.11
CA ASP A 168 -3.46 11.89 14.96
C ASP A 168 -2.79 10.71 15.68
N GLU A 169 -1.47 10.57 15.53
CA GLU A 169 -0.69 9.56 16.25
C GLU A 169 -0.71 9.78 17.77
N ALA A 170 -0.65 11.04 18.23
CA ALA A 170 -0.76 11.38 19.64
C ALA A 170 -2.15 11.07 20.21
N ALA A 171 -3.21 11.38 19.46
CA ALA A 171 -4.59 11.05 19.83
C ALA A 171 -4.80 9.52 19.91
N ALA A 172 -4.28 8.77 18.94
CA ALA A 172 -4.35 7.31 18.93
C ALA A 172 -3.50 6.64 20.03
N THR A 173 -2.49 7.33 20.56
CA THR A 173 -1.61 6.82 21.64
C THR A 173 -1.90 7.43 23.02
N GLY A 174 -2.94 8.25 23.15
CA GLY A 174 -3.33 8.89 24.42
C GLY A 174 -2.35 9.96 24.94
N LYS A 175 -1.49 10.50 24.07
CA LYS A 175 -0.53 11.57 24.39
C LYS A 175 -1.14 12.95 24.19
N PRO A 176 -0.64 14.02 24.85
CA PRO A 176 -1.18 15.36 24.70
C PRO A 176 -1.07 15.85 23.24
N VAL A 177 -2.22 16.08 22.61
CA VAL A 177 -2.32 16.46 21.19
C VAL A 177 -1.70 17.84 20.93
N GLU A 178 -1.72 18.74 21.93
CA GLU A 178 -1.18 20.09 21.81
C GLU A 178 0.35 20.16 21.78
N SER A 179 1.05 19.19 22.38
CA SER A 179 2.52 19.16 22.41
C SER A 179 3.15 18.21 21.39
N ALA A 180 2.33 17.53 20.58
CA ALA A 180 2.75 16.60 19.56
C ALA A 180 3.43 17.32 18.38
N LYS A 181 4.77 17.35 18.39
CA LYS A 181 5.57 17.79 17.25
C LYS A 181 5.98 16.58 16.41
N PRO A 182 5.93 16.66 15.07
CA PRO A 182 6.47 15.61 14.23
C PRO A 182 7.98 15.46 14.50
N ASP A 183 8.46 14.21 14.43
CA ASP A 183 9.88 13.89 14.55
C ASP A 183 10.70 14.74 13.56
N ALA A 184 11.85 15.26 13.97
CA ALA A 184 12.74 16.04 13.13
C ALA A 184 13.15 15.31 11.83
N ASN A 185 13.18 13.97 11.90
CA ASN A 185 13.47 13.08 10.80
C ASN A 185 12.23 12.61 10.03
N ALA A 186 11.01 13.00 10.43
CA ALA A 186 9.79 12.66 9.70
C ALA A 186 9.88 13.22 8.27
N GLN A 187 9.78 12.33 7.29
CA GLN A 187 9.97 12.69 5.88
C GLN A 187 8.64 12.81 5.15
N TYR A 188 8.51 13.86 4.34
CA TYR A 188 7.35 14.11 3.49
C TYR A 188 7.75 14.01 2.03
N ASN A 189 6.98 13.26 1.24
CA ASN A 189 7.21 13.16 -0.18
C ASN A 189 6.29 14.14 -0.93
N PHE A 190 6.87 15.09 -1.64
CA PHE A 190 6.11 16.12 -2.36
C PHE A 190 5.31 15.57 -3.56
N THR A 191 5.64 14.37 -4.04
CA THR A 191 4.92 13.75 -5.17
C THR A 191 3.82 12.78 -4.72
N ASP A 192 4.02 12.08 -3.60
CA ASP A 192 3.00 11.20 -3.02
C ASP A 192 3.07 11.28 -1.48
N PRO A 193 2.37 12.26 -0.88
CA PRO A 193 2.43 12.58 0.55
C PRO A 193 2.20 11.40 1.48
N GLU A 194 1.41 10.42 1.06
CA GLU A 194 0.94 9.31 1.89
C GLU A 194 1.80 8.06 1.77
N SER A 195 2.71 8.02 0.81
CA SER A 195 3.71 6.96 0.74
C SER A 195 4.71 7.08 1.91
N ARG A 196 5.39 5.99 2.29
CA ARG A 196 6.44 6.00 3.32
C ARG A 196 7.74 5.39 2.81
N ILE A 197 8.86 5.78 3.40
CA ILE A 197 10.13 5.09 3.17
C ILE A 197 10.15 3.82 4.01
N MET A 198 10.31 2.69 3.34
CA MET A 198 10.28 1.37 3.96
C MET A 198 11.53 0.58 3.58
N LYS A 199 12.04 -0.23 4.52
CA LYS A 199 13.16 -1.14 4.24
C LYS A 199 12.66 -2.33 3.41
N GLY A 200 13.05 -2.39 2.14
CA GLY A 200 12.88 -3.55 1.26
C GLY A 200 14.12 -4.46 1.27
N PRO A 201 14.13 -5.49 0.41
CA PRO A 201 15.28 -6.40 0.25
C PRO A 201 16.55 -5.66 -0.20
N ASP A 202 16.42 -4.75 -1.17
CA ASP A 202 17.53 -4.01 -1.80
C ASP A 202 17.78 -2.64 -1.15
N GLY A 203 17.31 -2.44 0.09
CA GLY A 203 17.45 -1.19 0.84
C GLY A 203 16.16 -0.39 0.98
N PHE A 204 16.30 0.92 1.24
CA PHE A 204 15.16 1.80 1.52
C PHE A 204 14.47 2.28 0.24
N VAL A 205 13.16 2.06 0.17
CA VAL A 205 12.31 2.40 -0.99
C VAL A 205 11.08 3.19 -0.54
N GLN A 206 10.64 4.15 -1.35
CA GLN A 206 9.35 4.79 -1.16
C GLN A 206 8.26 3.80 -1.58
N ALA A 207 7.43 3.36 -0.65
CA ALA A 207 6.52 2.25 -0.83
C ALA A 207 5.23 2.42 0.00
N TYR A 208 4.26 1.60 -0.35
CA TYR A 208 3.16 1.24 0.53
C TYR A 208 3.34 -0.20 0.99
N ASN A 209 2.83 -0.50 2.18
CA ASN A 209 2.77 -1.86 2.68
C ASN A 209 1.41 -2.43 2.30
N VAL A 210 1.42 -3.48 1.49
CA VAL A 210 0.21 -4.20 1.08
C VAL A 210 0.08 -5.46 1.91
N GLN A 211 -1.14 -5.76 2.34
CA GLN A 211 -1.48 -6.94 3.11
C GLN A 211 -2.37 -7.83 2.26
N VAL A 212 -2.09 -9.14 2.27
CA VAL A 212 -2.90 -10.14 1.58
C VAL A 212 -3.16 -11.33 2.47
N ALA A 213 -4.42 -11.73 2.52
CA ALA A 213 -4.89 -12.95 3.14
C ALA A 213 -5.31 -13.93 2.06
N VAL A 214 -4.74 -15.14 2.09
CA VAL A 214 -4.84 -16.12 1.02
C VAL A 214 -5.29 -17.47 1.56
N ASP A 215 -6.24 -18.13 0.91
CA ASP A 215 -6.72 -19.47 1.28
C ASP A 215 -5.88 -20.61 0.68
N GLU A 216 -6.22 -21.86 1.01
CA GLU A 216 -5.49 -23.05 0.55
C GLU A 216 -5.49 -23.22 -0.99
N GLN A 217 -6.48 -22.69 -1.68
CA GLN A 217 -6.61 -22.66 -3.14
C GLN A 217 -5.79 -21.52 -3.79
N GLN A 218 -5.10 -20.73 -2.97
CA GLN A 218 -4.36 -19.54 -3.38
C GLN A 218 -5.26 -18.41 -3.92
N LEU A 219 -6.53 -18.36 -3.47
CA LEU A 219 -7.44 -17.23 -3.67
C LEU A 219 -7.18 -16.19 -2.58
N ILE A 220 -7.15 -14.92 -2.98
CA ILE A 220 -7.01 -13.79 -2.06
C ILE A 220 -8.39 -13.51 -1.47
N VAL A 221 -8.58 -13.81 -0.19
CA VAL A 221 -9.83 -13.63 0.56
C VAL A 221 -9.89 -12.33 1.36
N GLY A 222 -8.78 -11.59 1.41
CA GLY A 222 -8.74 -10.26 2.02
C GLY A 222 -7.51 -9.49 1.55
N GLN A 223 -7.67 -8.19 1.29
CA GLN A 223 -6.60 -7.32 0.87
C GLN A 223 -6.72 -5.92 1.47
N ALA A 224 -5.58 -5.32 1.80
CA ALA A 224 -5.50 -3.96 2.31
C ALA A 224 -4.17 -3.30 1.95
N VAL A 225 -4.15 -1.97 1.96
CA VAL A 225 -2.95 -1.16 1.85
C VAL A 225 -2.85 -0.28 3.09
N THR A 226 -1.67 -0.27 3.71
CA THR A 226 -1.37 0.53 4.88
C THR A 226 -0.12 1.38 4.68
N GLN A 227 -0.07 2.50 5.41
CA GLN A 227 1.11 3.36 5.49
C GLN A 227 2.11 2.86 6.55
N GLU A 228 1.72 1.86 7.35
CA GLU A 228 2.56 1.28 8.39
C GLU A 228 3.79 0.58 7.82
N THR A 229 4.96 0.85 8.41
CA THR A 229 6.24 0.31 7.93
C THR A 229 6.49 -1.13 8.35
N ASN A 230 5.70 -1.62 9.30
CA ASN A 230 5.76 -2.97 9.87
C ASN A 230 4.35 -3.56 10.06
N ASP A 231 4.31 -4.88 10.20
CA ASP A 231 3.06 -5.64 10.21
C ASP A 231 2.51 -5.91 11.62
N LYS A 232 3.18 -5.41 12.67
CA LYS A 232 2.87 -5.73 14.07
C LYS A 232 1.45 -5.38 14.49
N LYS A 233 0.84 -4.37 13.85
CA LYS A 233 -0.53 -3.90 14.14
C LYS A 233 -1.56 -4.34 13.09
N GLN A 234 -1.17 -5.16 12.12
CA GLN A 234 -2.01 -5.46 10.96
C GLN A 234 -2.80 -6.77 11.08
N LEU A 235 -2.54 -7.61 12.10
CA LEU A 235 -3.22 -8.91 12.25
C LEU A 235 -4.73 -8.76 12.44
N ILE A 236 -5.16 -8.02 13.48
CA ILE A 236 -6.58 -7.85 13.82
C ILE A 236 -7.36 -7.10 12.73
N PRO A 237 -6.85 -5.97 12.19
CA PRO A 237 -7.51 -5.31 11.05
C PRO A 237 -7.73 -6.26 9.86
N MET A 238 -6.74 -7.12 9.56
CA MET A 238 -6.87 -8.06 8.46
C MET A 238 -7.92 -9.14 8.71
N ILE A 239 -8.13 -9.61 9.95
CA ILE A 239 -9.20 -10.55 10.27
C ILE A 239 -10.57 -9.91 9.98
N THR A 240 -10.77 -8.66 10.41
CA THR A 240 -11.99 -7.92 10.12
C THR A 240 -12.18 -7.70 8.62
N ILE A 241 -11.11 -7.39 7.89
CA ILE A 241 -11.15 -7.20 6.43
C ILE A 241 -11.48 -8.49 5.70
N ILE A 242 -10.93 -9.65 6.11
CA ILE A 242 -11.27 -10.95 5.53
C ILE A 242 -12.76 -11.20 5.70
N ALA A 243 -13.30 -11.01 6.91
CA ALA A 243 -14.72 -11.20 7.17
C ALA A 243 -15.58 -10.24 6.33
N ALA A 244 -15.19 -8.97 6.20
CA ALA A 244 -15.93 -7.98 5.43
C ALA A 244 -15.90 -8.25 3.91
N GLN A 245 -14.74 -8.56 3.34
CA GLN A 245 -14.57 -8.68 1.88
C GLN A 245 -14.97 -10.06 1.35
N SER A 246 -14.70 -11.13 2.09
CA SER A 246 -15.03 -12.50 1.66
C SER A 246 -16.28 -13.07 2.32
N GLY A 247 -16.70 -12.54 3.47
CA GLY A 247 -17.72 -13.18 4.31
C GLY A 247 -17.26 -14.51 4.91
N ILE A 248 -15.93 -14.75 4.98
CA ILE A 248 -15.34 -15.96 5.55
C ILE A 248 -14.70 -15.63 6.89
N THR A 249 -14.88 -16.51 7.87
CA THR A 249 -14.10 -16.49 9.11
C THR A 249 -13.12 -17.66 9.09
N PRO A 250 -11.79 -17.41 9.07
CA PRO A 250 -10.81 -18.49 8.99
C PRO A 250 -10.82 -19.33 10.27
N THR A 251 -10.70 -20.65 10.16
CA THR A 251 -10.54 -21.52 11.34
C THR A 251 -9.09 -21.54 11.81
N GLN A 252 -8.15 -21.41 10.88
CA GLN A 252 -6.72 -21.35 11.16
C GLN A 252 -6.08 -20.18 10.43
N LEU A 253 -5.27 -19.40 11.15
CA LEU A 253 -4.59 -18.23 10.61
C LEU A 253 -3.07 -18.42 10.68
N LEU A 254 -2.40 -18.39 9.53
CA LEU A 254 -0.95 -18.54 9.44
C LEU A 254 -0.30 -17.17 9.18
N ALA A 255 0.62 -16.71 10.02
CA ALA A 255 1.27 -15.40 9.83
C ALA A 255 2.77 -15.43 10.14
N ASP A 256 3.52 -14.50 9.56
CA ASP A 256 4.96 -14.40 9.79
C ASP A 256 5.30 -13.76 11.15
N ALA A 257 6.60 -13.64 11.45
CA ALA A 257 7.05 -13.03 12.70
C ALA A 257 6.82 -11.51 12.79
N GLY A 258 6.51 -10.85 11.68
CA GLY A 258 6.09 -9.45 11.64
C GLY A 258 4.79 -9.20 12.40
N TYR A 259 3.88 -10.19 12.45
CA TYR A 259 2.59 -10.08 13.14
C TYR A 259 2.63 -10.51 14.61
N CYS A 260 3.74 -11.05 15.11
CA CYS A 260 3.85 -11.53 16.48
C CYS A 260 3.94 -10.35 17.47
N SER A 261 2.87 -10.11 18.22
CA SER A 261 2.84 -9.19 19.36
C SER A 261 1.95 -9.76 20.46
N ASP A 262 2.25 -9.43 21.72
CA ASP A 262 1.44 -9.92 22.86
C ASP A 262 0.00 -9.44 22.77
N ALA A 263 -0.21 -8.17 22.37
CA ALA A 263 -1.52 -7.59 22.13
C ALA A 263 -2.32 -8.34 21.06
N ASN A 264 -1.70 -8.70 19.93
CA ASN A 264 -2.36 -9.50 18.89
C ASN A 264 -2.72 -10.91 19.38
N LEU A 265 -1.80 -11.55 20.11
CA LEU A 265 -2.02 -12.89 20.66
C LEU A 265 -3.08 -12.90 21.76
N ALA A 266 -3.23 -11.81 22.51
CA ALA A 266 -4.33 -11.63 23.45
C ALA A 266 -5.66 -11.44 22.71
N ALA A 267 -5.72 -10.49 21.77
CA ALA A 267 -6.94 -10.17 21.04
C ALA A 267 -7.49 -11.35 20.21
N ILE A 268 -6.61 -12.16 19.60
CA ILE A 268 -7.04 -13.33 18.83
C ILE A 268 -7.46 -14.50 19.73
N ALA A 269 -6.99 -14.56 20.98
CA ALA A 269 -7.34 -15.64 21.91
C ALA A 269 -8.82 -15.58 22.33
N ASP A 270 -9.45 -14.40 22.22
CA ASP A 270 -10.87 -14.21 22.47
C ASP A 270 -11.74 -14.58 21.25
N THR A 271 -11.12 -15.01 20.14
CA THR A 271 -11.80 -15.44 18.92
C THR A 271 -11.75 -16.96 18.77
N THR A 272 -12.58 -17.52 17.87
CA THR A 272 -12.56 -18.96 17.52
C THR A 272 -11.43 -19.34 16.55
N ILE A 273 -10.62 -18.37 16.14
CA ILE A 273 -9.57 -18.54 15.14
C ILE A 273 -8.35 -19.14 15.83
N ASP A 274 -7.77 -20.19 15.25
CA ASP A 274 -6.56 -20.81 15.79
C ASP A 274 -5.28 -20.25 15.12
N PRO A 275 -4.50 -19.39 15.79
CA PRO A 275 -3.34 -18.74 15.19
C PRO A 275 -2.08 -19.63 15.16
N TYR A 276 -1.31 -19.48 14.09
CA TYR A 276 0.03 -20.04 13.91
C TYR A 276 0.96 -18.91 13.42
N ILE A 277 1.56 -18.20 14.37
CA ILE A 277 2.36 -17.00 14.10
C ILE A 277 3.80 -17.26 14.53
N SER A 278 4.77 -17.14 13.62
CA SER A 278 6.17 -17.33 13.98
C SER A 278 6.62 -16.32 15.03
N THR A 279 7.41 -16.76 16.00
CA THR A 279 7.90 -15.91 17.09
C THR A 279 9.31 -15.37 16.84
N ARG A 280 10.00 -15.86 15.80
CA ARG A 280 11.37 -15.44 15.45
C ARG A 280 11.52 -15.28 13.93
N LYS A 281 12.41 -14.37 13.52
CA LYS A 281 12.89 -14.32 12.14
C LYS A 281 13.76 -15.54 11.87
N GLN A 282 13.38 -16.34 10.89
CA GLN A 282 14.21 -17.42 10.37
C GLN A 282 15.50 -16.84 9.80
N LYS A 283 16.65 -17.44 10.15
CA LYS A 283 17.93 -17.06 9.53
C LYS A 283 18.00 -17.65 8.12
N HIS A 284 18.67 -16.96 7.20
CA HIS A 284 18.88 -17.45 5.84
C HIS A 284 19.67 -18.76 5.90
N GLY A 285 19.11 -19.85 5.37
CA GLY A 285 19.70 -21.20 5.43
C GLY A 285 19.09 -22.14 6.48
N GLU A 286 18.25 -21.65 7.42
CA GLU A 286 17.45 -22.53 8.27
C GLU A 286 16.34 -23.20 7.45
N ARG A 287 16.21 -24.53 7.55
CA ARG A 287 15.12 -25.25 6.88
C ARG A 287 13.77 -24.79 7.45
N PRO A 288 12.78 -24.47 6.59
CA PRO A 288 11.42 -24.18 7.03
C PRO A 288 10.88 -25.37 7.83
N GLY A 289 10.37 -25.12 9.05
CA GLY A 289 9.58 -26.12 9.76
C GLY A 289 10.36 -27.21 10.50
N ARG A 290 11.66 -27.06 10.76
CA ARG A 290 12.29 -27.80 11.88
C ARG A 290 12.80 -26.86 12.97
N PRO A 291 11.89 -26.29 13.78
CA PRO A 291 12.25 -26.02 15.16
C PRO A 291 12.99 -27.24 15.73
N GLY A 292 14.00 -27.03 16.57
CA GLY A 292 14.64 -28.13 17.30
C GLY A 292 13.59 -29.02 17.99
N PRO A 293 13.94 -30.24 18.43
CA PRO A 293 12.98 -31.13 19.08
C PRO A 293 12.19 -30.35 20.13
N CYS A 294 10.85 -30.43 20.04
CA CYS A 294 9.96 -29.74 20.96
C CYS A 294 10.44 -30.04 22.39
N PRO A 295 10.76 -29.03 23.23
CA PRO A 295 11.23 -29.26 24.59
C PRO A 295 10.39 -30.32 25.32
N ARG A 296 10.93 -31.14 26.22
CA ARG A 296 10.06 -32.08 26.98
C ARG A 296 9.57 -31.41 28.26
N GLY A 297 8.38 -31.79 28.73
CA GLY A 297 7.81 -31.30 29.98
C GLY A 297 6.76 -30.18 29.85
N PRO A 298 6.08 -29.84 30.96
CA PRO A 298 5.06 -28.80 31.00
C PRO A 298 5.65 -27.42 30.72
N LEU A 299 4.85 -26.52 30.15
CA LEU A 299 5.22 -25.11 30.06
C LEU A 299 5.34 -24.51 31.47
N PRO A 300 6.36 -23.67 31.76
CA PRO A 300 6.43 -22.93 33.00
C PRO A 300 5.14 -22.13 33.24
N LYS A 301 4.69 -22.00 34.50
CA LYS A 301 3.50 -21.21 34.83
C LYS A 301 3.66 -19.73 34.45
N THR A 302 4.89 -19.23 34.40
CA THR A 302 5.28 -17.88 33.98
C THR A 302 5.40 -17.71 32.46
N ALA A 303 5.11 -18.75 31.66
CA ALA A 303 5.28 -18.70 30.21
C ALA A 303 4.34 -17.67 29.56
N THR A 304 4.94 -16.78 28.76
CA THR A 304 4.22 -15.73 28.04
C THR A 304 3.38 -16.31 26.90
N ARG A 305 2.48 -15.51 26.32
CA ARG A 305 1.70 -15.92 25.14
C ARG A 305 2.59 -16.26 23.95
N VAL A 306 3.70 -15.53 23.80
CA VAL A 306 4.72 -15.79 22.78
C VAL A 306 5.42 -17.13 23.02
N ASP A 307 5.75 -17.48 24.26
CA ASP A 307 6.36 -18.78 24.58
C ASP A 307 5.40 -19.94 24.28
N ARG A 308 4.11 -19.77 24.59
CA ARG A 308 3.07 -20.76 24.26
C ARG A 308 2.90 -20.93 22.74
N MET A 309 2.91 -19.83 21.99
CA MET A 309 2.87 -19.87 20.51
C MET A 309 4.10 -20.56 19.94
N SER A 310 5.29 -20.22 20.45
CA SER A 310 6.55 -20.87 20.08
C SER A 310 6.45 -22.38 20.33
N ARG A 311 5.98 -22.79 21.51
CA ARG A 311 5.76 -24.20 21.86
C ARG A 311 4.85 -24.90 20.87
N LYS A 312 3.71 -24.28 20.53
CA LYS A 312 2.73 -24.80 19.58
C LYS A 312 3.38 -25.08 18.22
N LEU A 313 4.17 -24.14 17.71
CA LEU A 313 4.89 -24.29 16.44
C LEU A 313 5.99 -25.36 16.46
N HIS A 314 6.53 -25.70 17.63
CA HIS A 314 7.52 -26.78 17.79
C HIS A 314 6.90 -28.18 17.79
N THR A 315 5.58 -28.29 17.98
CA THR A 315 4.89 -29.59 17.90
C THR A 315 4.91 -30.13 16.47
N LYS A 316 4.86 -31.46 16.28
CA LYS A 316 4.80 -32.06 14.93
C LYS A 316 3.59 -31.55 14.13
N ALA A 317 2.42 -31.51 14.76
CA ALA A 317 1.19 -31.01 14.14
C ALA A 317 1.30 -29.51 13.80
N GLY A 318 1.76 -28.67 14.74
CA GLY A 318 1.87 -27.24 14.50
C GLY A 318 2.93 -26.85 13.48
N ALA A 319 4.06 -27.57 13.44
CA ALA A 319 5.08 -27.40 12.41
C ALA A 319 4.54 -27.75 11.01
N ALA A 320 3.77 -28.83 10.90
CA ALA A 320 3.15 -29.23 9.63
C ALA A 320 2.13 -28.20 9.12
N VAL A 321 1.27 -27.69 10.00
CA VAL A 321 0.30 -26.63 9.67
C VAL A 321 1.02 -25.35 9.25
N TYR A 322 2.02 -24.91 10.01
CA TYR A 322 2.76 -23.68 9.70
C TYR A 322 3.59 -23.79 8.41
N ALA A 323 4.12 -24.97 8.09
CA ALA A 323 4.86 -25.20 6.85
C ALA A 323 4.00 -24.92 5.59
N ALA A 324 2.68 -25.10 5.68
CA ALA A 324 1.76 -24.79 4.59
C ALA A 324 1.74 -23.29 4.21
N ARG A 325 2.05 -22.39 5.16
CA ARG A 325 2.07 -20.93 4.91
C ARG A 325 2.90 -20.58 3.67
N LYS A 326 4.08 -21.20 3.54
CA LYS A 326 5.00 -20.97 2.43
C LYS A 326 4.38 -21.32 1.08
N ALA A 327 3.63 -22.42 1.03
CA ALA A 327 2.97 -22.88 -0.19
C ALA A 327 1.70 -22.08 -0.52
N ILE A 328 1.08 -21.46 0.48
CA ILE A 328 -0.17 -20.70 0.31
C ILE A 328 0.11 -19.28 -0.19
N VAL A 329 0.83 -18.46 0.58
CA VAL A 329 0.88 -17.00 0.33
C VAL A 329 2.06 -16.55 -0.53
N GLU A 330 3.23 -17.19 -0.41
CA GLU A 330 4.43 -16.75 -1.14
C GLU A 330 4.27 -16.88 -2.67
N PRO A 331 3.65 -17.94 -3.22
CA PRO A 331 3.42 -18.05 -4.66
C PRO A 331 2.50 -16.95 -5.18
N VAL A 332 1.51 -16.50 -4.39
CA VAL A 332 0.60 -15.41 -4.78
C VAL A 332 1.36 -14.10 -4.93
N ILE A 333 2.16 -13.74 -3.92
CA ILE A 333 3.01 -12.53 -3.97
C ILE A 333 4.04 -12.65 -5.11
N GLY A 334 4.62 -13.84 -5.29
CA GLY A 334 5.54 -14.13 -6.39
C GLY A 334 4.88 -13.96 -7.76
N GLN A 335 3.67 -14.46 -7.96
CA GLN A 335 2.91 -14.32 -9.22
C GLN A 335 2.55 -12.86 -9.51
N ILE A 336 2.08 -12.11 -8.52
CA ILE A 336 1.76 -10.69 -8.66
C ILE A 336 3.02 -9.90 -9.07
N LYS A 337 4.12 -10.09 -8.35
CA LYS A 337 5.31 -9.27 -8.50
C LYS A 337 6.22 -9.73 -9.64
N GLN A 338 6.58 -11.02 -9.66
CA GLN A 338 7.55 -11.58 -10.61
C GLN A 338 6.89 -11.91 -11.94
N ALA A 339 5.82 -12.72 -11.94
CA ALA A 339 5.21 -13.20 -13.17
C ALA A 339 4.44 -12.09 -13.91
N ARG A 340 3.62 -11.32 -13.19
CA ARG A 340 2.84 -10.21 -13.78
C ARG A 340 3.58 -8.88 -13.77
N GLY A 341 4.69 -8.75 -13.05
CA GLY A 341 5.53 -7.55 -13.07
C GLY A 341 4.99 -6.37 -12.24
N PHE A 342 4.02 -6.57 -11.34
CA PHE A 342 3.48 -5.48 -10.53
C PHE A 342 4.45 -5.10 -9.40
N ARG A 343 5.30 -4.10 -9.65
CA ARG A 343 6.33 -3.63 -8.70
C ARG A 343 6.11 -2.24 -8.15
N GLN A 344 5.29 -1.47 -8.83
CA GLN A 344 5.07 -0.07 -8.54
C GLN A 344 3.63 0.29 -8.85
N PHE A 345 3.01 1.05 -7.96
CA PHE A 345 1.69 1.63 -8.19
C PHE A 345 1.76 2.69 -9.29
N LEU A 346 0.67 2.84 -10.04
CA LEU A 346 0.52 3.87 -11.06
C LEU A 346 -0.21 5.09 -10.51
N LEU A 347 -1.05 4.90 -9.48
CA LEU A 347 -1.78 5.96 -8.81
C LEU A 347 -1.03 6.47 -7.57
N ARG A 348 -1.48 7.61 -7.04
CA ARG A 348 -0.92 8.31 -5.88
C ARG A 348 -2.04 8.61 -4.89
N GLY A 349 -1.72 8.58 -3.60
CA GLY A 349 -2.72 8.66 -2.53
C GLY A 349 -3.31 7.28 -2.19
N ILE A 350 -3.53 7.04 -0.91
CA ILE A 350 -3.86 5.76 -0.29
C ILE A 350 -5.15 5.19 -0.85
N GLU A 351 -6.20 6.01 -1.02
CA GLU A 351 -7.48 5.55 -1.56
C GLU A 351 -7.34 5.02 -2.99
N LYS A 352 -6.57 5.75 -3.83
CA LYS A 352 -6.33 5.36 -5.22
C LYS A 352 -5.45 4.13 -5.32
N VAL A 353 -4.42 4.06 -4.47
CA VAL A 353 -3.52 2.91 -4.34
C VAL A 353 -4.29 1.68 -3.84
N GLN A 354 -5.21 1.83 -2.90
CA GLN A 354 -6.09 0.76 -2.40
C GLN A 354 -6.95 0.18 -3.53
N GLY A 355 -7.51 1.02 -4.40
CA GLY A 355 -8.31 0.52 -5.53
C GLY A 355 -7.48 -0.12 -6.63
N GLU A 356 -6.29 0.42 -6.90
CA GLU A 356 -5.35 -0.24 -7.82
C GLU A 356 -4.92 -1.61 -7.27
N TRP A 357 -4.65 -1.71 -5.96
CA TRP A 357 -4.32 -2.98 -5.31
C TRP A 357 -5.48 -3.98 -5.38
N SER A 358 -6.70 -3.53 -5.08
CA SER A 358 -7.91 -4.34 -5.21
C SER A 358 -8.02 -4.95 -6.61
N LEU A 359 -7.85 -4.16 -7.67
CA LEU A 359 -7.90 -4.66 -9.06
C LEU A 359 -6.81 -5.71 -9.38
N VAL A 360 -5.60 -5.55 -8.82
CA VAL A 360 -4.52 -6.55 -8.96
C VAL A 360 -4.87 -7.86 -8.24
N CYS A 361 -5.53 -7.78 -7.08
CA CYS A 361 -6.04 -8.93 -6.34
C CYS A 361 -7.22 -9.59 -7.06
N THR A 362 -8.17 -8.83 -7.60
CA THR A 362 -9.30 -9.36 -8.38
C THR A 362 -8.84 -10.15 -9.59
N THR A 363 -7.88 -9.61 -10.34
CA THR A 363 -7.31 -10.28 -11.51
C THR A 363 -6.50 -11.53 -11.15
N HIS A 364 -5.88 -11.56 -9.96
CA HIS A 364 -5.30 -12.79 -9.42
C HIS A 364 -6.37 -13.87 -9.24
N ASN A 365 -7.46 -13.52 -8.55
CA ASN A 365 -8.55 -14.44 -8.25
C ASN A 365 -9.22 -14.94 -9.53
N ILE A 366 -9.48 -14.08 -10.52
CA ILE A 366 -10.02 -14.49 -11.82
C ILE A 366 -9.12 -15.54 -12.49
N LEU A 367 -7.81 -15.30 -12.54
CA LEU A 367 -6.86 -16.24 -13.14
C LEU A 367 -6.82 -17.58 -12.38
N LYS A 368 -7.03 -17.54 -11.06
CA LYS A 368 -7.12 -18.74 -10.24
C LYS A 368 -8.40 -19.52 -10.47
N LEU A 369 -9.56 -18.85 -10.47
CA LEU A 369 -10.84 -19.46 -10.77
C LEU A 369 -10.85 -20.06 -12.17
N TYR A 370 -10.31 -19.35 -13.17
CA TYR A 370 -10.17 -19.86 -14.53
C TYR A 370 -9.35 -21.15 -14.57
N ARG A 371 -8.25 -21.27 -13.79
CA ARG A 371 -7.47 -22.53 -13.76
C ARG A 371 -8.15 -23.67 -13.01
N LEU A 372 -9.09 -23.36 -12.11
CA LEU A 372 -9.80 -24.36 -11.31
C LEU A 372 -11.05 -24.88 -12.03
N TYR A 373 -11.70 -24.05 -12.85
CA TYR A 373 -13.02 -24.32 -13.42
C TYR A 373 -13.16 -24.06 -14.93
N GLY A 374 -12.17 -23.42 -15.56
CA GLY A 374 -12.11 -23.18 -17.01
C GLY A 374 -11.16 -24.16 -17.69
#